data_AF-A0A7L3K638-F1
#
_entry.id   AF-A0A7L3K638-F1
#
_cell.length_a   1.000
_cell.length_b   1.000
_cell.length_c   1.000
_cell.angle_alpha   90.00
_cell.angle_beta   90.00
_cell.angle_gamma   90.00
#
_symmetry.space_group_name_H-M   'P 1'
#
loop_
_entity.id
_entity.type
_entity.pdbx_description
1 polymer ?
#
loop_
_entity_poly.entity_id
_entity_poly.type
_entity_poly.pdbx_seq_one_letter_code
_entity_poly.pdbx_strand_id
1 'polypeptide(L)'
;RSLESELERIAGQFQETKSKMRQLARSRADKFRQVWIVNEEEAKALIRQVLDADRIIHVQQLGIPWKEPHLWFMDNVGPLGGRQEKKEAMEVATELLEGGIRQFLGIFFPWKGTRVPPIRGISGWDLLGVGS
;
A
#
# COMPACT_ATOMS: atom_id res chain seq x y z
N ARG A 1 -31.21 1.67 22.72
CA ARG A 1 -30.11 2.06 21.79
C ARG A 1 -30.55 1.68 20.39
N SER A 2 -30.42 2.57 19.42
CA SER A 2 -30.89 2.33 18.04
C SER A 2 -29.78 1.69 17.22
N LEU A 3 -30.12 0.73 16.35
CA LEU A 3 -29.19 0.10 15.40
C LEU A 3 -28.43 1.15 14.57
N GLU A 4 -29.11 2.22 14.19
CA GLU A 4 -28.57 3.31 13.38
C GLU A 4 -27.37 3.99 14.06
N SER A 5 -27.46 4.21 15.37
CA SER A 5 -26.35 4.78 16.16
C SER A 5 -25.15 3.84 16.28
N GLU A 6 -25.36 2.51 16.28
CA GLU A 6 -24.27 1.55 16.30
C GLU A 6 -23.59 1.43 14.93
N LEU A 7 -24.36 1.57 13.85
CA LEU A 7 -23.84 1.60 12.48
C LEU A 7 -22.95 2.83 12.22
N GLU A 8 -23.41 4.03 12.61
CA GLU A 8 -22.60 5.25 12.49
C GLU A 8 -21.29 5.14 13.28
N ARG A 9 -21.36 4.58 14.50
CA ARG A 9 -20.19 4.36 15.34
C ARG A 9 -19.17 3.42 14.68
N ILE A 10 -19.63 2.28 14.14
CA ILE A 10 -18.76 1.30 13.47
C ILE A 10 -18.16 1.91 12.19
N ALA A 11 -18.94 2.66 11.41
CA ALA A 11 -18.46 3.35 10.23
C ALA A 11 -17.35 4.37 10.57
N GLY A 12 -17.53 5.14 11.65
CA GLY A 12 -16.51 6.07 12.17
C GLY A 12 -15.22 5.35 12.56
N GLN A 13 -15.31 4.26 13.32
CA GLN A 13 -14.14 3.46 13.73
C GLN A 13 -13.39 2.86 12.52
N PHE A 14 -14.13 2.45 11.49
CA PHE A 14 -13.55 1.91 10.27
C PHE A 14 -12.76 2.98 9.49
N GLN A 15 -13.30 4.19 9.33
CA GLN A 15 -12.59 5.29 8.67
C GLN A 15 -11.32 5.70 9.45
N GLU A 16 -11.40 5.72 10.78
CA GLU A 16 -10.25 5.98 11.63
C GLU A 16 -9.15 4.94 11.44
N THR A 17 -9.53 3.66 11.38
CA THR A 17 -8.61 2.54 11.14
C THR A 17 -7.96 2.67 9.76
N LYS A 18 -8.72 3.00 8.72
CA LYS A 18 -8.21 3.26 7.37
C LYS A 18 -7.18 4.39 7.35
N SER A 19 -7.45 5.48 8.08
CA SER A 19 -6.52 6.61 8.21
C SER A 19 -5.20 6.19 8.88
N LYS A 20 -5.28 5.48 10.01
CA LYS A 20 -4.12 4.98 10.76
C LYS A 20 -3.29 4.02 9.92
N MET A 21 -3.92 3.12 9.15
CA MET A 21 -3.23 2.20 8.25
C MET A 21 -2.43 2.94 7.16
N ARG A 22 -3.00 3.97 6.55
CA ARG A 22 -2.31 4.81 5.55
C ARG A 22 -1.09 5.50 6.16
N GLN A 23 -1.20 6.03 7.37
CA GLN A 23 -0.08 6.66 8.09
C GLN A 23 1.02 5.64 8.46
N LEU A 24 0.64 4.44 8.91
CA LEU A 24 1.59 3.37 9.19
C LEU A 24 2.31 2.88 7.94
N ALA A 25 1.61 2.73 6.82
CA ALA A 25 2.22 2.34 5.55
C ALA A 25 3.27 3.36 5.09
N ARG A 26 2.96 4.66 5.17
CA ARG A 26 3.91 5.75 4.87
C ARG A 26 5.13 5.72 5.78
N SER A 27 4.91 5.73 7.10
CA SER A 27 6.01 5.72 8.07
C SER A 27 6.89 4.48 7.99
N ARG A 28 6.33 3.30 7.65
CA ARG A 28 7.11 2.09 7.41
C ARG A 28 7.97 2.19 6.16
N ALA A 29 7.44 2.77 5.08
CA ALA A 29 8.20 2.98 3.85
C ALA A 29 9.39 3.93 4.08
N ASP A 30 9.18 5.00 4.86
CA ASP A 30 10.24 5.95 5.21
C ASP A 30 11.33 5.30 6.08
N LYS A 31 10.93 4.58 7.13
CA LYS A 31 11.87 3.84 8.00
C LYS A 31 12.65 2.79 7.22
N PHE A 32 11.98 2.04 6.34
CA PHE A 32 12.63 1.06 5.48
C PHE A 32 13.69 1.72 4.60
N ARG A 33 13.37 2.88 4.01
CA ARG A 33 14.33 3.61 3.16
C ARG A 33 15.53 4.09 3.94
N GLN A 34 15.34 4.58 5.17
CA GLN A 34 16.44 5.02 6.03
C GLN A 34 17.40 3.86 6.35
N VAL A 35 16.85 2.73 6.85
CA VAL A 35 17.66 1.55 7.17
C VAL A 35 18.36 1.01 5.92
N TRP A 36 17.67 1.02 4.78
CA TRP A 36 18.27 0.60 3.51
C TRP A 36 19.52 1.41 3.16
N ILE A 37 19.44 2.74 3.23
CA ILE A 37 20.55 3.62 2.85
C ILE A 37 21.77 3.35 3.73
N VAL A 38 21.56 3.20 5.05
CA VAL A 38 22.65 2.89 5.99
C VAL A 38 23.28 1.54 5.66
N ASN A 39 22.47 0.50 5.50
CA ASN A 39 22.99 -0.84 5.17
C ASN A 39 23.68 -0.89 3.81
N GLU A 40 23.17 -0.15 2.82
CA GLU A 40 23.77 -0.06 1.49
C GLU A 40 25.14 0.61 1.55
N GLU A 41 25.29 1.68 2.34
CA GLU A 41 26.57 2.34 2.55
C GLU A 41 27.59 1.40 3.21
N GLU A 42 27.18 0.69 4.27
CA GLU A 42 28.02 -0.30 4.96
C GLU A 42 28.45 -1.44 4.01
N ALA A 43 27.51 -1.99 3.24
CA ALA A 43 27.80 -3.05 2.27
C ALA A 43 28.80 -2.58 1.20
N LYS A 44 28.64 -1.35 0.68
CA LYS A 44 29.59 -0.78 -0.29
C LYS A 44 30.97 -0.55 0.30
N ALA A 45 31.06 -0.16 1.57
CA ALA A 45 32.34 -0.02 2.26
C ALA A 45 33.06 -1.39 2.34
N LEU A 46 32.33 -2.46 2.68
CA LEU A 46 32.90 -3.82 2.70
C LEU A 46 33.36 -4.28 1.31
N ILE A 47 32.57 -4.03 0.27
CA ILE A 47 32.95 -4.39 -1.11
C ILE A 47 34.25 -3.68 -1.51
N ARG A 48 34.42 -2.40 -1.17
CA ARG A 48 35.67 -1.67 -1.45
C ARG A 48 36.87 -2.32 -0.74
N GLN A 49 36.70 -2.78 0.50
CA GLN A 49 37.77 -3.50 1.22
C GLN A 49 38.11 -4.82 0.53
N VAL A 50 37.10 -5.57 0.08
CA VAL A 50 37.31 -6.81 -0.67
C VAL A 50 38.03 -6.56 -1.99
N LEU A 51 37.66 -5.49 -2.73
CA LEU A 51 38.32 -5.13 -3.98
C LEU A 51 39.79 -4.73 -3.78
N ASP A 52 40.11 -4.01 -2.71
CA ASP A 52 41.51 -3.68 -2.41
C ASP A 52 42.31 -4.93 -2.03
N ALA A 53 41.72 -5.84 -1.23
CA ALA A 53 42.35 -7.12 -0.91
C ALA A 53 42.56 -7.98 -2.17
N ASP A 54 41.56 -8.05 -3.05
CA ASP A 54 41.64 -8.75 -4.33
C ASP A 54 42.75 -8.19 -5.22
N ARG A 55 42.86 -6.86 -5.30
CA ARG A 55 43.95 -6.18 -6.00
C ARG A 55 45.32 -6.55 -5.44
N ILE A 56 45.47 -6.55 -4.11
CA ILE A 56 46.73 -6.91 -3.44
C ILE A 56 47.12 -8.35 -3.75
N ILE A 57 46.18 -9.29 -3.69
CA ILE A 57 46.42 -10.70 -4.01
C ILE A 57 46.87 -10.85 -5.47
N HIS A 58 46.14 -10.25 -6.41
CA HIS A 58 46.47 -10.31 -7.83
C HIS A 58 47.86 -9.76 -8.14
N VAL A 59 48.16 -8.55 -7.66
CA VAL A 59 49.40 -7.85 -8.00
C VAL A 59 50.59 -8.42 -7.23
N GLN A 60 50.46 -8.65 -5.92
CA GLN A 60 51.60 -8.99 -5.07
C GLN A 60 51.85 -10.49 -4.97
N GLN A 61 50.80 -11.31 -4.85
CA GLN A 61 50.97 -12.75 -4.64
C GLN A 61 51.00 -13.52 -5.95
N LEU A 62 50.17 -13.12 -6.92
CA LEU A 62 50.04 -13.83 -8.20
C LEU A 62 50.88 -13.20 -9.33
N GLY A 63 51.30 -11.95 -9.18
CA GLY A 63 52.09 -11.24 -10.20
C GLY A 63 51.33 -10.98 -11.51
N ILE A 64 49.99 -11.01 -11.48
CA ILE A 64 49.14 -10.78 -12.65
C ILE A 64 48.46 -9.41 -12.55
N PRO A 65 48.20 -8.73 -13.68
CA PRO A 65 47.53 -7.43 -13.66
C PRO A 65 46.09 -7.59 -13.15
N TRP A 66 45.75 -6.82 -12.11
CA TRP A 66 44.39 -6.75 -11.60
C TRP A 66 43.50 -5.92 -12.53
N LYS A 67 42.29 -6.41 -12.80
CA LYS A 67 41.27 -5.70 -13.57
C LYS A 67 40.04 -5.52 -12.68
N GLU A 68 39.69 -4.29 -12.40
CA GLU A 68 38.53 -3.98 -11.58
C GLU A 68 37.24 -4.50 -12.22
N PRO A 69 36.40 -5.24 -11.48
CA PRO A 69 35.11 -5.70 -11.97
C PRO A 69 34.13 -4.53 -12.11
N HIS A 70 33.32 -4.54 -13.17
CA HIS A 70 32.28 -3.54 -13.37
C HIS A 70 31.09 -3.81 -12.44
N LEU A 71 30.97 -3.03 -11.37
CA LEU A 71 29.92 -3.17 -10.36
C LEU A 71 28.89 -2.04 -10.49
N TRP A 72 27.99 -2.16 -11.47
CA TRP A 72 26.95 -1.17 -11.81
C TRP A 72 26.06 -0.73 -10.64
N PHE A 73 25.98 -1.52 -9.57
CA PHE A 73 25.15 -1.23 -8.40
C PHE A 73 25.87 -0.39 -7.34
N MET A 74 27.18 -0.15 -7.46
CA MET A 74 27.93 0.67 -6.51
C MET A 74 27.57 2.15 -6.59
N ASP A 75 27.08 2.62 -7.74
CA ASP A 75 26.72 4.02 -7.96
C ASP A 75 25.28 4.37 -7.53
N ASN A 76 24.47 3.37 -7.16
CA ASN A 76 23.07 3.59 -6.79
C ASN A 76 22.92 4.22 -5.41
N VAL A 77 21.77 4.85 -5.12
CA VAL A 77 21.41 5.27 -3.75
C VAL A 77 19.95 4.91 -3.50
N GLY A 78 19.73 3.94 -2.63
CA GLY A 78 18.42 3.45 -2.24
C GLY A 78 18.07 2.08 -2.82
N PRO A 79 16.87 1.56 -2.49
CA PRO A 79 16.45 0.21 -2.83
C PRO A 79 16.57 -0.12 -4.31
N LEU A 80 17.31 -1.18 -4.63
CA LEU A 80 17.35 -1.79 -5.95
C LEU A 80 15.98 -2.44 -6.20
N GLY A 81 15.24 -1.95 -7.18
CA GLY A 81 13.85 -2.33 -7.42
C GLY A 81 12.97 -1.10 -7.56
N GLY A 82 12.49 -0.91 -8.78
CA GLY A 82 11.84 0.31 -9.22
C GLY A 82 10.67 0.71 -8.32
N ARG A 83 10.45 2.01 -8.25
CA ARG A 83 9.23 2.69 -7.76
C ARG A 83 7.92 2.01 -8.17
N GLN A 84 7.95 1.19 -9.23
CA GLN A 84 6.87 0.48 -9.86
C GLN A 84 6.36 -0.73 -9.03
N GLU A 85 7.21 -1.67 -8.61
CA GLU A 85 6.78 -2.83 -7.82
C GLU A 85 6.20 -2.42 -6.46
N LYS A 86 6.77 -1.37 -5.85
CA LYS A 86 6.25 -0.79 -4.61
C LYS A 86 4.91 -0.06 -4.81
N LYS A 87 4.72 0.58 -5.97
CA LYS A 87 3.44 1.18 -6.35
C LYS A 87 2.39 0.11 -6.56
N GLU A 88 2.72 -0.95 -7.29
CA GLU A 88 1.84 -2.08 -7.58
C GLU A 88 1.44 -2.82 -6.29
N ALA A 89 2.39 -3.13 -5.42
CA ALA A 89 2.09 -3.76 -4.13
C ALA A 89 1.24 -2.85 -3.22
N MET A 90 1.49 -1.53 -3.24
CA MET A 90 0.68 -0.57 -2.48
C MET A 90 -0.71 -0.41 -3.10
N GLU A 91 -0.82 -0.41 -4.42
CA GLU A 91 -2.07 -0.31 -5.18
C GLU A 91 -2.96 -1.52 -4.91
N VAL A 92 -2.40 -2.73 -4.99
CA VAL A 92 -3.08 -3.98 -4.61
C VAL A 92 -3.50 -3.97 -3.14
N ALA A 93 -2.66 -3.48 -2.22
CA ALA A 93 -3.04 -3.35 -0.81
C ALA A 93 -4.17 -2.33 -0.61
N THR A 94 -4.17 -1.22 -1.35
CA THR A 94 -5.26 -0.24 -1.31
C THR A 94 -6.54 -0.78 -1.93
N GLU A 95 -6.45 -1.53 -3.03
CA GLU A 95 -7.60 -2.19 -3.67
C GLU A 95 -8.20 -3.28 -2.78
N LEU A 96 -7.39 -4.06 -2.06
CA LEU A 96 -7.90 -5.04 -1.08
C LEU A 96 -8.66 -4.35 0.06
N LEU A 97 -8.12 -3.23 0.56
CA LEU A 97 -8.77 -2.43 1.59
C LEU A 97 -10.06 -1.76 1.06
N GLU A 98 -10.11 -1.37 -0.22
CA GLU A 98 -11.28 -0.74 -0.83
C GLU A 98 -12.32 -1.74 -1.37
N GLY A 99 -11.90 -2.93 -1.77
CA GLY A 99 -12.74 -4.05 -2.18
C GLY A 99 -13.51 -4.65 -1.01
N GLY A 100 -12.85 -4.80 0.15
CA GLY A 100 -13.53 -5.19 1.39
C GLY A 100 -14.65 -4.20 1.79
N ILE A 101 -14.46 -2.91 1.50
CA ILE A 101 -15.46 -1.86 1.73
C ILE A 101 -16.66 -2.00 0.77
N ARG A 102 -16.41 -2.27 -0.51
CA ARG A 102 -17.47 -2.47 -1.51
C ARG A 102 -18.31 -3.70 -1.20
N GLN A 103 -17.69 -4.78 -0.71
CA GLN A 103 -18.39 -5.98 -0.29
C GLN A 103 -19.24 -5.72 0.97
N PHE A 104 -18.67 -5.03 1.97
CA PHE A 104 -19.39 -4.69 3.20
C PHE A 104 -20.56 -3.72 2.96
N LEU A 105 -20.37 -2.67 2.13
CA LEU A 105 -21.41 -1.71 1.77
C LEU A 105 -22.43 -2.28 0.77
N GLY A 106 -22.03 -3.19 -0.13
CA GLY A 106 -22.96 -3.87 -1.05
C GLY A 106 -23.88 -4.88 -0.35
N ILE A 107 -23.42 -5.45 0.78
CA ILE A 107 -24.26 -6.28 1.65
C ILE A 107 -25.27 -5.42 2.42
N PHE A 108 -24.92 -4.17 2.79
CA PHE A 108 -25.74 -3.32 3.67
C PHE A 108 -26.61 -2.27 2.94
N PHE A 109 -26.20 -1.82 1.75
CA PHE A 109 -26.92 -0.87 0.90
C PHE A 109 -27.02 -1.44 -0.53
N PRO A 110 -27.94 -2.39 -0.78
CA PRO A 110 -28.38 -2.67 -2.13
C PRO A 110 -29.27 -1.51 -2.57
N TRP A 111 -28.68 -0.44 -3.10
CA TRP A 111 -29.48 0.65 -3.67
C TRP A 111 -30.25 0.10 -4.88
N LYS A 112 -31.56 -0.13 -4.65
CA LYS A 112 -32.56 -0.35 -5.69
C LYS A 112 -32.95 1.00 -6.30
N GLY A 113 -32.82 1.10 -7.62
CA GLY A 113 -33.43 2.16 -8.43
C GLY A 113 -32.67 2.27 -9.76
N THR A 114 -33.19 1.83 -10.91
CA THR A 114 -34.49 2.07 -11.55
C THR A 114 -34.64 1.08 -12.72
N ARG A 115 -35.79 0.68 -13.26
CA ARG A 115 -37.08 1.34 -13.56
C ARG A 115 -38.20 0.29 -13.56
N VAL A 116 -39.32 0.57 -12.89
CA VAL A 116 -40.61 -0.09 -13.20
C VAL A 116 -41.52 1.04 -13.71
N PRO A 117 -42.18 0.89 -14.88
CA PRO A 117 -43.02 1.95 -15.42
C PRO A 117 -44.29 2.11 -14.56
N PRO A 118 -44.92 3.29 -14.56
CA PRO A 118 -46.09 3.55 -13.75
C PRO A 118 -47.28 2.76 -14.33
N ILE A 119 -47.90 1.90 -13.53
CA ILE A 119 -49.25 1.43 -13.81
C ILE A 119 -50.19 2.54 -13.34
N ARG A 120 -50.97 3.10 -14.27
CA ARG A 120 -52.04 4.05 -13.98
C ARG A 120 -53.00 3.47 -12.93
N GLY A 121 -53.31 4.26 -11.91
CA GLY A 121 -54.66 4.22 -11.34
C GLY A 121 -54.84 3.96 -9.85
N ILE A 122 -53.83 4.09 -8.97
CA ILE A 122 -54.09 4.05 -7.52
C ILE A 122 -53.25 5.12 -6.81
N SER A 123 -53.92 6.10 -6.19
CA SER A 123 -53.32 7.12 -5.33
C SER A 123 -52.91 6.53 -3.99
N GLY A 124 -51.62 6.60 -3.66
CA GLY A 124 -51.04 6.03 -2.45
C GLY A 124 -51.14 6.91 -1.20
N TRP A 125 -52.24 7.63 -0.99
CA TRP A 125 -52.49 8.39 0.24
C TRP A 125 -53.63 7.86 1.10
N ASP A 126 -54.29 6.77 0.70
CA ASP A 126 -55.47 6.23 1.41
C ASP A 126 -55.15 5.19 2.50
N LEU A 127 -53.89 5.05 2.93
CA LEU A 127 -53.46 4.04 3.93
C LEU A 127 -52.94 4.62 5.26
N LEU A 128 -53.03 5.93 5.47
CA LEU A 128 -52.71 6.55 6.76
C LEU A 128 -53.98 7.15 7.34
N GLY A 129 -54.77 6.32 8.04
CA GLY A 129 -55.93 6.75 8.80
C GLY A 129 -55.57 7.77 9.88
N VAL A 130 -55.65 9.04 9.52
CA VAL A 130 -55.72 10.18 10.45
C VAL A 130 -57.00 10.91 10.10
N GLY A 131 -58.02 10.73 10.94
CA GLY A 131 -59.39 11.14 10.66
C GLY A 131 -59.73 12.60 11.00
N SER A 132 -60.82 13.07 10.41
CA SER A 132 -61.97 13.74 11.06
C SER A 132 -63.11 13.80 10.05
#